data_AF-A0A2E0DEI0-F1
#
_entry.id   AF-A0A2E0DEI0-F1
#
_cell.length_a   1.000
_cell.length_b   1.000
_cell.length_c   1.000
_cell.angle_alpha   90.00
_cell.angle_beta   90.00
_cell.angle_gamma   90.00
#
_symmetry.space_group_name_H-M   'P 1'
#
loop_
_entity.id
_entity.type
_entity.pdbx_description
1 polymer ?
#
loop_
_entity_poly.entity_id
_entity_poly.type
_entity_poly.pdbx_seq_one_letter_code
_entity_poly.pdbx_strand_id
1 'polypeptide(L)'
;MLISIFLFNSFLLLFSSADFTNIDCNKYAVIEFSKSNINNYFEKNQYSIKNNKGFIELDLFPDINSFKCIGSEIQYAASSEKFSSLFVTSTVLYKLVTFTYAYVVYAIFLFFKEKKNFLFLFFLVQNYLIMSYLFFDGSFFNFEFLIYLFLFLLFHYSSKYNYENYYFEIVFSLSLCLLLFNYDIYSKFQIILIYIFFKSFKKINLRDEHIKLLTFTPIIYFFLRQVSGPVQMFGEIWETISSGMYRGPARFADMFYVYGVIYCNKNSCDTTNNYGPLFELLAFDVNIKVFGFVTSILIILITQYFYFNFMKKINENHIVVFLLYTCAPFTFLIERMNFDVVVIIFGYFAIYIYEKNYKLISIVVLSLLTLIKVFPIFFIFGIIVYELKNKNNKQLGINSLFFISLTIIYLFYYLSDIQSGFTPNPYGITWTFGVLSDFQNYKNYLESLSIIIYFLIGLIILVLSKKSDGFRSPILLNSNDQLLEFSFLVTFLAISFYYNFDYRLGFLIIPTILIIKNYNHRFFIINSSIFLCTSVSPFLIVENISDNIFSFVFSLSYVLLNHASFYILITLIFRIIFKYLTELKASH
;
A
#
# COMPACT_ATOMS: atom_id res chain seq x y z
N MET A 1 1.62 -5.30 38.55
CA MET A 1 1.36 -5.19 37.09
C MET A 1 0.07 -5.88 36.65
N LEU A 2 -0.15 -7.18 36.92
CA LEU A 2 -1.48 -7.79 36.67
C LEU A 2 -2.60 -7.11 37.48
N ILE A 3 -2.29 -6.74 38.73
CA ILE A 3 -3.18 -5.96 39.60
C ILE A 3 -3.50 -4.59 38.98
N SER A 4 -2.54 -3.89 38.35
CA SER A 4 -2.79 -2.58 37.74
C SER A 4 -3.61 -2.67 36.45
N ILE A 5 -3.44 -3.74 35.65
CA ILE A 5 -4.31 -4.03 34.50
C ILE A 5 -5.73 -4.34 34.97
N PHE A 6 -5.87 -5.15 36.01
CA PHE A 6 -7.15 -5.49 36.62
C PHE A 6 -7.85 -4.26 37.23
N LEU A 7 -7.11 -3.41 37.95
CA LEU A 7 -7.60 -2.15 38.51
C LEU A 7 -8.02 -1.17 37.42
N PHE A 8 -7.29 -1.09 36.30
CA PHE A 8 -7.69 -0.25 35.17
C PHE A 8 -8.97 -0.74 34.50
N ASN A 9 -9.10 -2.05 34.25
CA ASN A 9 -10.34 -2.63 33.73
C ASN A 9 -11.52 -2.45 34.69
N SER A 10 -11.28 -2.60 36.00
CA SER A 10 -12.29 -2.38 37.03
C SER A 10 -12.68 -0.90 37.11
N PHE A 11 -11.72 0.02 36.96
CA PHE A 11 -11.97 1.46 36.88
C PHE A 11 -12.80 1.83 35.66
N LEU A 12 -12.50 1.28 34.48
CA LEU A 12 -13.30 1.51 33.27
C LEU A 12 -14.75 1.01 33.43
N LEU A 13 -14.94 -0.17 34.01
CA LEU A 13 -16.27 -0.70 34.31
C LEU A 13 -17.02 0.18 35.32
N LEU A 14 -16.35 0.59 36.40
CA LEU A 14 -16.93 1.49 37.41
C LEU A 14 -17.25 2.87 36.84
N PHE A 15 -16.42 3.37 35.92
CA PHE A 15 -16.64 4.63 35.23
C PHE A 15 -17.86 4.55 34.31
N SER A 16 -18.10 3.42 33.64
CA SER A 16 -19.30 3.21 32.81
C SER A 16 -20.58 2.92 33.57
N SER A 17 -20.47 2.29 34.74
CA SER A 17 -21.63 1.90 35.55
C SER A 17 -22.07 2.99 36.53
N ALA A 18 -21.35 4.11 36.58
CA ALA A 18 -21.76 5.24 37.38
C ALA A 18 -23.01 5.88 36.75
N ASP A 19 -24.13 5.82 37.46
CA ASP A 19 -25.40 6.43 37.04
C ASP A 19 -25.23 7.96 36.88
N PHE A 20 -25.10 8.40 35.64
CA PHE A 20 -25.04 9.83 35.29
C PHE A 20 -26.41 10.30 34.80
N THR A 21 -27.37 10.37 35.71
CA THR A 21 -28.81 10.58 35.43
C THR A 21 -29.20 11.95 34.85
N ASN A 22 -28.31 12.73 34.22
CA ASN A 22 -28.62 14.09 33.75
C ASN A 22 -27.91 14.54 32.46
N ILE A 23 -27.28 13.65 31.68
CA ILE A 23 -26.61 14.04 30.42
C ILE A 23 -27.55 13.77 29.24
N ASP A 24 -27.94 14.84 28.53
CA ASP A 24 -28.72 14.73 27.29
C ASP A 24 -27.81 14.30 26.12
N CYS A 25 -27.68 12.99 25.95
CA CYS A 25 -26.79 12.39 24.95
C CYS A 25 -27.19 12.70 23.50
N ASN A 26 -28.42 13.19 23.26
CA ASN A 26 -28.87 13.58 21.93
C ASN A 26 -28.05 14.74 21.35
N LYS A 27 -27.52 15.62 22.21
CA LYS A 27 -26.75 16.80 21.79
C LYS A 27 -25.39 16.47 21.20
N TYR A 28 -24.88 15.27 21.45
CA TYR A 28 -23.54 14.84 21.05
C TYR A 28 -23.56 13.87 19.86
N ALA A 29 -24.73 13.51 19.33
CA ALA A 29 -24.79 12.65 18.15
C ALA A 29 -24.41 13.43 16.89
N VAL A 30 -23.80 12.73 15.93
CA VAL A 30 -23.42 13.28 14.61
C VAL A 30 -24.64 13.67 13.77
N ILE A 31 -25.84 13.24 14.17
CA ILE A 31 -27.10 13.56 13.49
C ILE A 31 -28.11 14.20 14.44
N GLU A 32 -28.91 15.12 13.91
CA GLU A 32 -30.12 15.56 14.60
C GLU A 32 -31.17 14.44 14.60
N PHE A 33 -31.76 14.19 15.77
CA PHE A 33 -32.76 13.13 15.98
C PHE A 33 -34.11 13.48 15.36
N SER A 34 -34.24 13.28 14.04
CA SER A 34 -35.49 13.25 13.32
C SER A 34 -35.67 11.91 12.60
N LYS A 35 -36.91 11.47 12.36
CA LYS A 35 -37.21 10.17 11.72
C LYS A 35 -36.57 10.02 10.34
N SER A 36 -36.57 11.09 9.55
CA SER A 36 -35.91 11.12 8.24
C SER A 36 -34.40 11.01 8.35
N ASN A 37 -33.78 11.70 9.32
CA ASN A 37 -32.32 11.69 9.49
C ASN A 37 -31.81 10.35 9.99
N ILE A 38 -32.51 9.71 10.94
CA ILE A 38 -32.14 8.40 11.47
C ILE A 38 -32.24 7.31 10.38
N ASN A 39 -33.33 7.30 9.62
CA ASN A 39 -33.48 6.34 8.52
C ASN A 39 -32.40 6.52 7.44
N ASN A 40 -32.15 7.76 7.02
CA ASN A 40 -31.10 8.09 6.04
C ASN A 40 -29.70 7.72 6.58
N TYR A 41 -29.46 7.92 7.88
CA TYR A 41 -28.21 7.53 8.52
C TYR A 41 -28.00 6.01 8.45
N PHE A 42 -29.00 5.19 8.80
CA PHE A 42 -28.86 3.73 8.75
C PHE A 42 -28.91 3.15 7.34
N GLU A 43 -29.51 3.85 6.37
CA GLU A 43 -29.40 3.49 4.95
C GLU A 43 -27.97 3.66 4.44
N LYS A 44 -27.29 4.73 4.88
CA LYS A 44 -25.87 4.97 4.56
C LYS A 44 -24.92 4.12 5.39
N ASN A 45 -25.29 3.80 6.63
CA ASN A 45 -24.46 3.11 7.63
C ASN A 45 -25.14 1.82 8.09
N GLN A 46 -25.34 0.88 7.16
CA GLN A 46 -26.02 -0.39 7.48
C GLN A 46 -25.31 -1.19 8.58
N TYR A 47 -23.99 -1.03 8.75
CA TYR A 47 -23.19 -1.69 9.79
C TYR A 47 -23.44 -1.19 11.20
N SER A 48 -24.09 -0.03 11.33
CA SER A 48 -24.49 0.53 12.61
C SER A 48 -25.71 -0.18 13.20
N ILE A 49 -26.29 -1.18 12.52
CA ILE A 49 -27.33 -2.03 13.09
C ILE A 49 -26.72 -3.39 13.45
N LYS A 50 -26.80 -3.79 14.73
CA LYS A 50 -26.26 -5.08 15.22
C LYS A 50 -27.24 -5.71 16.20
N ASN A 51 -27.60 -6.98 15.98
CA ASN A 51 -28.52 -7.75 16.84
C ASN A 51 -29.80 -6.99 17.22
N ASN A 52 -30.48 -6.38 16.23
CA ASN A 52 -31.68 -5.55 16.42
C ASN A 52 -31.46 -4.27 17.26
N LYS A 53 -30.22 -3.86 17.55
CA LYS A 53 -29.88 -2.56 18.14
C LYS A 53 -29.34 -1.62 17.05
N GLY A 54 -29.80 -0.38 17.02
CA GLY A 54 -29.24 0.67 16.16
C GLY A 54 -28.21 1.50 16.94
N PHE A 55 -27.05 1.75 16.35
CA PHE A 55 -25.96 2.53 16.94
C PHE A 55 -25.77 3.84 16.18
N ILE A 56 -25.68 4.97 16.89
CA ILE A 56 -25.40 6.28 16.29
C ILE A 56 -24.03 6.76 16.76
N GLU A 57 -23.23 7.29 15.84
CA GLU A 57 -21.93 7.86 16.16
C GLU A 57 -22.06 9.15 17.00
N LEU A 58 -21.17 9.26 17.99
CA LEU A 58 -20.96 10.46 18.79
C LEU A 58 -19.87 11.35 18.19
N ASP A 59 -20.08 12.66 18.26
CA ASP A 59 -19.04 13.66 18.09
C ASP A 59 -18.33 13.87 19.43
N LEU A 60 -17.13 13.29 19.56
CA LEU A 60 -16.42 13.16 20.83
C LEU A 60 -15.51 14.34 21.18
N PHE A 61 -15.58 15.45 20.45
CA PHE A 61 -14.64 16.55 20.64
C PHE A 61 -15.34 17.91 20.82
N PRO A 62 -14.97 18.74 21.82
CA PRO A 62 -14.00 18.55 22.92
C PRO A 62 -14.65 18.22 24.30
N ASP A 63 -15.94 17.88 24.38
CA ASP A 63 -16.64 17.76 25.66
C ASP A 63 -16.47 16.37 26.33
N ILE A 64 -15.92 16.33 27.55
CA ILE A 64 -15.80 15.11 28.38
C ILE A 64 -17.16 14.43 28.62
N ASN A 65 -18.25 15.19 28.63
CA ASN A 65 -19.59 14.63 28.81
C ASN A 65 -20.04 13.77 27.62
N SER A 66 -19.53 14.02 26.40
CA SER A 66 -19.79 13.16 25.24
C SER A 66 -19.26 11.74 25.45
N PHE A 67 -18.11 11.57 26.11
CA PHE A 67 -17.55 10.25 26.42
C PHE A 67 -18.42 9.45 27.39
N LYS A 68 -19.16 10.13 28.27
CA LYS A 68 -20.08 9.47 29.22
C LYS A 68 -21.34 8.94 28.52
N CYS A 69 -21.64 9.42 27.32
CA CYS A 69 -22.74 8.93 26.51
C CYS A 69 -22.40 7.66 25.72
N ILE A 70 -21.15 7.19 25.74
CA ILE A 70 -20.78 5.96 25.02
C ILE A 70 -21.54 4.78 25.64
N GLY A 71 -22.23 4.01 24.80
CA GLY A 71 -22.99 2.84 25.20
C GLY A 71 -24.34 3.14 25.84
N SER A 72 -24.76 4.41 25.93
CA SER A 72 -26.06 4.77 26.52
C SER A 72 -27.21 4.54 25.54
N GLU A 73 -28.35 4.10 26.06
CA GLU A 73 -29.60 3.98 25.31
C GLU A 73 -30.28 5.34 25.17
N ILE A 74 -30.78 5.64 23.98
CA ILE A 74 -31.55 6.85 23.68
C ILE A 74 -33.01 6.47 23.46
N GLN A 75 -33.89 7.10 24.22
CA GLN A 75 -35.34 6.95 24.03
C GLN A 75 -35.76 7.61 22.73
N TYR A 76 -36.20 6.79 21.77
CA TYR A 76 -36.73 7.25 20.49
C TYR A 76 -38.17 6.76 20.30
N ALA A 77 -39.11 7.70 20.18
CA ALA A 77 -40.55 7.44 20.23
C ALA A 77 -41.14 6.73 19.00
N ALA A 78 -40.40 6.63 17.89
CA ALA A 78 -40.87 5.93 16.70
C ALA A 78 -40.15 4.59 16.57
N SER A 79 -40.86 3.50 16.86
CA SER A 79 -40.44 2.14 16.53
C SER A 79 -40.08 2.06 15.04
N SER A 80 -38.80 1.88 14.73
CA SER A 80 -38.41 1.50 13.38
C SER A 80 -38.61 -0.01 13.24
N GLU A 81 -39.04 -0.49 12.07
CA GLU A 81 -39.12 -1.94 11.81
C GLU A 81 -37.73 -2.61 11.83
N LYS A 82 -36.63 -1.84 11.79
CA LYS A 82 -35.26 -2.33 11.62
C LYS A 82 -34.51 -2.60 12.94
N PHE A 83 -34.90 -1.98 14.06
CA PHE A 83 -34.23 -2.15 15.36
C PHE A 83 -35.19 -1.85 16.53
N SER A 84 -35.01 -2.55 17.64
CA SER A 84 -35.83 -2.45 18.85
C SER A 84 -35.39 -1.34 19.81
N SER A 85 -34.12 -0.98 19.79
CA SER A 85 -33.53 0.04 20.66
C SER A 85 -32.38 0.77 19.97
N LEU A 86 -32.10 1.98 20.44
CA LEU A 86 -31.13 2.90 19.85
C LEU A 86 -30.08 3.26 20.89
N PHE A 87 -28.81 3.13 20.53
CA PHE A 87 -27.67 3.42 21.38
C PHE A 87 -26.75 4.43 20.71
N VAL A 88 -26.01 5.18 21.51
CA VAL A 88 -24.91 6.02 21.01
C VAL A 88 -23.56 5.38 21.30
N THR A 89 -22.63 5.52 20.37
CA THR A 89 -21.30 4.93 20.46
C THR A 89 -20.27 5.75 19.68
N SER A 90 -19.00 5.37 19.76
CA SER A 90 -17.99 5.87 18.82
C SER A 90 -17.15 4.72 18.30
N THR A 91 -17.35 4.36 17.04
CA THR A 91 -16.57 3.27 16.42
C THR A 91 -15.10 3.65 16.27
N VAL A 92 -14.79 4.92 15.98
CA VAL A 92 -13.42 5.41 15.85
C VAL A 92 -12.66 5.28 17.18
N LEU A 93 -13.26 5.74 18.28
CA LEU A 93 -12.63 5.62 19.60
C LEU A 93 -12.55 4.15 20.03
N TYR A 94 -13.60 3.36 19.81
CA TYR A 94 -13.61 1.94 20.10
C TYR A 94 -12.42 1.22 19.44
N LYS A 95 -12.20 1.45 18.14
CA LYS A 95 -11.07 0.89 17.39
C LYS A 95 -9.73 1.31 17.99
N LEU A 96 -9.55 2.59 18.27
CA LEU A 96 -8.31 3.13 18.83
C LEU A 96 -8.00 2.54 20.21
N VAL A 97 -8.98 2.53 21.12
CA VAL A 97 -8.82 2.03 22.49
C VAL A 97 -8.60 0.52 22.48
N THR A 98 -9.39 -0.23 21.70
CA THR A 98 -9.25 -1.67 21.54
C THR A 98 -7.85 -2.04 21.03
N PHE A 99 -7.39 -1.37 19.97
CA PHE A 99 -6.05 -1.58 19.42
C PHE A 99 -4.96 -1.28 20.45
N THR A 100 -4.99 -0.08 21.03
CA THR A 100 -3.96 0.41 21.95
C THR A 100 -3.89 -0.48 23.17
N TYR A 101 -5.04 -0.82 23.76
CA TYR A 101 -5.09 -1.61 24.97
C TYR A 101 -4.62 -3.05 24.74
N ALA A 102 -5.15 -3.73 23.71
CA ALA A 102 -4.75 -5.10 23.40
C ALA A 102 -3.24 -5.18 23.14
N TYR A 103 -2.69 -4.19 22.44
CA TYR A 103 -1.27 -4.12 22.16
C TYR A 103 -0.42 -3.82 23.41
N VAL A 104 -0.87 -2.92 24.30
CA VAL A 104 -0.20 -2.66 25.58
C VAL A 104 -0.18 -3.90 26.45
N VAL A 105 -1.29 -4.66 26.53
CA VAL A 105 -1.34 -5.94 27.25
C VAL A 105 -0.33 -6.92 26.65
N TYR A 106 -0.28 -7.05 25.33
CA TYR A 106 0.73 -7.87 24.66
C TYR A 106 2.16 -7.46 25.04
N ALA A 107 2.50 -6.17 24.91
CA ALA A 107 3.84 -5.66 25.21
C ALA A 107 4.22 -5.92 26.68
N ILE A 108 3.28 -5.71 27.61
CA ILE A 108 3.48 -5.99 29.03
C ILE A 108 3.76 -7.48 29.27
N PHE A 109 2.98 -8.37 28.65
CA PHE A 109 3.13 -9.82 28.83
C PHE A 109 4.44 -10.36 28.26
N LEU A 110 5.04 -9.70 27.26
CA LEU A 110 6.36 -10.06 26.77
C LEU A 110 7.45 -9.94 27.85
N PHE A 111 7.32 -9.00 28.79
CA PHE A 111 8.30 -8.78 29.87
C PHE A 111 8.19 -9.79 31.02
N PHE A 112 7.15 -10.64 31.05
CA PHE A 112 7.04 -11.65 32.09
C PHE A 112 8.05 -12.78 31.89
N LYS A 113 8.72 -13.13 33.00
CA LYS A 113 9.66 -14.26 33.04
C LYS A 113 8.98 -15.60 32.75
N GLU A 114 7.75 -15.79 33.25
CA GLU A 114 6.90 -16.95 32.92
C GLU A 114 5.79 -16.54 31.95
N LYS A 115 5.91 -16.96 30.69
CA LYS A 115 4.95 -16.64 29.63
C LYS A 115 3.85 -17.69 29.58
N LYS A 116 2.78 -17.50 30.34
CA LYS A 116 1.62 -18.41 30.39
C LYS A 116 0.58 -18.05 29.32
N ASN A 117 0.52 -18.82 28.23
CA ASN A 117 -0.42 -18.61 27.12
C ASN A 117 -1.88 -18.56 27.57
N PHE A 118 -2.29 -19.44 28.49
CA PHE A 118 -3.66 -19.46 29.01
C PHE A 118 -4.02 -18.15 29.74
N LEU A 119 -3.09 -17.64 30.56
CA LEU A 119 -3.30 -16.38 31.28
C LEU A 119 -3.43 -15.22 30.29
N PHE A 120 -2.56 -15.16 29.28
CA PHE A 120 -2.63 -14.13 28.26
C PHE A 120 -3.96 -14.15 27.49
N LEU A 121 -4.41 -15.34 27.06
CA LEU A 121 -5.69 -15.50 26.38
C LEU A 121 -6.87 -15.03 27.25
N PHE A 122 -6.87 -15.40 28.53
CA PHE A 122 -7.90 -14.97 29.48
C PHE A 122 -7.98 -13.45 29.57
N PHE A 123 -6.84 -12.76 29.70
CA PHE A 123 -6.80 -11.28 29.74
C PHE A 123 -7.28 -10.64 28.44
N LEU A 124 -6.92 -11.20 27.28
CA LEU A 124 -7.39 -10.70 25.99
C LEU A 124 -8.91 -10.84 25.84
N VAL A 125 -9.47 -12.01 26.16
CA VAL A 125 -10.92 -12.27 26.09
C VAL A 125 -11.68 -11.37 27.06
N GLN A 126 -11.22 -11.28 28.31
CA GLN A 126 -11.85 -10.41 29.31
C GLN A 126 -11.84 -8.96 28.85
N ASN A 127 -10.72 -8.47 28.32
CA ASN A 127 -10.63 -7.09 27.88
C ASN A 127 -11.54 -6.80 26.68
N TYR A 128 -11.58 -7.70 25.71
CA TYR A 128 -12.49 -7.57 24.58
C TYR A 128 -13.95 -7.50 25.03
N LEU A 129 -14.38 -8.38 25.94
CA LEU A 129 -15.75 -8.38 26.47
C LEU A 129 -16.07 -7.08 27.21
N ILE A 130 -15.14 -6.57 28.01
CA ILE A 130 -15.29 -5.28 28.69
C ILE A 130 -15.43 -4.15 27.67
N MET A 131 -14.51 -4.03 26.71
CA MET A 131 -14.56 -2.97 25.70
C MET A 131 -15.81 -3.04 24.83
N SER A 132 -16.22 -4.24 24.42
CA SER A 132 -17.47 -4.42 23.67
C SER A 132 -18.68 -3.98 24.50
N TYR A 133 -18.74 -4.37 25.77
CA TYR A 133 -19.82 -4.00 26.66
C TYR A 133 -19.89 -2.48 26.85
N LEU A 134 -18.74 -1.84 27.11
CA LEU A 134 -18.63 -0.39 27.29
C LEU A 134 -19.16 0.40 26.09
N PHE A 135 -18.85 -0.02 24.87
CA PHE A 135 -19.17 0.75 23.67
C PHE A 135 -20.52 0.42 23.04
N PHE A 136 -21.03 -0.79 23.27
CA PHE A 136 -22.20 -1.29 22.55
C PHE A 136 -23.29 -1.89 23.45
N ASP A 137 -23.12 -1.85 24.77
CA ASP A 137 -24.05 -2.46 25.73
C ASP A 137 -24.33 -3.94 25.38
N GLY A 138 -23.25 -4.69 25.16
CA GLY A 138 -23.29 -6.10 24.77
C GLY A 138 -21.97 -6.63 24.22
N SER A 139 -21.90 -7.95 23.99
CA SER A 139 -20.75 -8.59 23.34
C SER A 139 -21.01 -8.75 21.83
N PHE A 140 -20.16 -8.16 21.00
CA PHE A 140 -20.34 -8.14 19.53
C PHE A 140 -19.07 -8.53 18.80
N PHE A 141 -19.01 -9.78 18.34
CA PHE A 141 -17.92 -10.29 17.48
C PHE A 141 -17.84 -9.52 16.17
N ASN A 142 -16.92 -8.55 16.14
CA ASN A 142 -16.62 -7.69 14.99
C ASN A 142 -15.19 -7.95 14.50
N PHE A 143 -14.79 -7.24 13.44
CA PHE A 143 -13.43 -7.34 12.90
C PHE A 143 -12.36 -7.05 13.96
N GLU A 144 -12.61 -6.14 14.90
CA GLU A 144 -11.66 -5.80 15.96
C GLU A 144 -11.38 -6.97 16.91
N PHE A 145 -12.29 -7.95 17.06
CA PHE A 145 -11.99 -9.17 17.81
C PHE A 145 -10.77 -9.92 17.24
N LEU A 146 -10.54 -9.85 15.93
CA LEU A 146 -9.43 -10.53 15.28
C LEU A 146 -8.06 -10.01 15.74
N ILE A 147 -7.97 -8.79 16.28
CA ILE A 147 -6.70 -8.29 16.84
C ILE A 147 -6.26 -9.10 18.05
N TYR A 148 -7.21 -9.48 18.90
CA TYR A 148 -6.95 -10.28 20.09
C TYR A 148 -6.48 -11.69 19.68
N LEU A 149 -7.12 -12.29 18.68
CA LEU A 149 -6.69 -13.58 18.14
C LEU A 149 -5.28 -13.49 17.53
N PHE A 150 -4.99 -12.45 16.75
CA PHE A 150 -3.69 -12.28 16.13
C PHE A 150 -2.59 -12.03 17.17
N LEU A 151 -2.85 -11.19 18.17
CA LEU A 151 -1.92 -10.96 19.29
C LEU A 151 -1.71 -12.23 20.13
N PHE A 152 -2.75 -13.05 20.33
CA PHE A 152 -2.61 -14.37 20.94
C PHE A 152 -1.66 -15.27 20.16
N LEU A 153 -1.79 -15.33 18.83
CA LEU A 153 -0.88 -16.09 17.99
C LEU A 153 0.55 -15.57 18.08
N LEU A 154 0.73 -14.25 17.98
CA LEU A 154 2.05 -13.62 18.14
C LEU A 154 2.65 -13.95 19.51
N PHE A 155 1.88 -13.82 20.59
CA PHE A 155 2.33 -14.14 21.94
C PHE A 155 2.66 -15.62 22.08
N HIS A 156 1.85 -16.52 21.50
CA HIS A 156 2.13 -17.95 21.52
C HIS A 156 3.49 -18.28 20.90
N TYR A 157 3.82 -17.68 19.75
CA TYR A 157 5.17 -17.82 19.17
C TYR A 157 6.24 -17.19 20.06
N SER A 158 5.97 -16.00 20.56
CA SER A 158 6.87 -15.25 21.45
C SER A 158 7.09 -15.90 22.82
N SER A 159 6.17 -16.76 23.25
CA SER A 159 6.22 -17.47 24.54
C SER A 159 7.27 -18.57 24.57
N LYS A 160 7.62 -19.13 23.42
CA LYS A 160 8.54 -20.27 23.29
C LYS A 160 10.00 -19.90 23.51
N TYR A 161 10.31 -18.60 23.58
CA TYR A 161 11.68 -18.11 23.61
C TYR A 161 11.85 -17.02 24.65
N ASN A 162 13.04 -16.99 25.27
CA ASN A 162 13.50 -15.82 26.00
C ASN A 162 14.19 -14.88 25.01
N TYR A 163 13.72 -13.64 24.99
CA TYR A 163 14.23 -12.64 24.06
C TYR A 163 15.37 -11.88 24.67
N GLU A 164 16.47 -11.78 23.93
CA GLU A 164 17.56 -10.86 24.26
C GLU A 164 17.14 -9.40 24.01
N ASN A 165 16.20 -9.16 23.07
CA ASN A 165 15.74 -7.82 22.69
C ASN A 165 14.21 -7.71 22.60
N TYR A 166 13.56 -7.43 23.73
CA TYR A 166 12.11 -7.19 23.81
C TYR A 166 11.65 -5.99 22.97
N TYR A 167 12.50 -4.97 22.82
CA TYR A 167 12.15 -3.79 22.03
C TYR A 167 11.97 -4.11 20.54
N PHE A 168 12.80 -5.02 20.00
CA PHE A 168 12.62 -5.53 18.64
C PHE A 168 11.28 -6.26 18.48
N GLU A 169 10.93 -7.17 19.39
CA GLU A 169 9.67 -7.92 19.32
C GLU A 169 8.43 -7.03 19.39
N ILE A 170 8.49 -6.00 20.23
CA ILE A 170 7.45 -4.97 20.31
C ILE A 170 7.35 -4.27 18.96
N VAL A 171 8.41 -3.62 18.46
CA VAL A 171 8.33 -2.88 17.18
C VAL A 171 7.93 -3.80 16.01
N PHE A 172 8.45 -5.02 15.96
CA PHE A 172 8.12 -6.03 14.96
C PHE A 172 6.63 -6.39 15.00
N SER A 173 6.11 -6.81 16.15
CA SER A 173 4.68 -7.16 16.31
C SER A 173 3.75 -5.98 16.05
N LEU A 174 4.12 -4.76 16.47
CA LEU A 174 3.37 -3.54 16.17
C LEU A 174 3.23 -3.36 14.66
N SER A 175 4.32 -3.53 13.90
CA SER A 175 4.29 -3.38 12.45
C SER A 175 3.33 -4.38 11.77
N LEU A 176 3.31 -5.63 12.24
CA LEU A 176 2.39 -6.66 11.73
C LEU A 176 0.93 -6.37 12.10
N CYS A 177 0.68 -5.90 13.33
CA CYS A 177 -0.67 -5.55 13.79
C CYS A 177 -1.21 -4.34 13.04
N LEU A 178 -0.41 -3.28 12.89
CA LEU A 178 -0.81 -2.10 12.14
C LEU A 178 -1.13 -2.44 10.69
N LEU A 179 -0.33 -3.29 10.03
CA LEU A 179 -0.60 -3.73 8.65
C LEU A 179 -2.00 -4.35 8.50
N LEU A 180 -2.44 -5.18 9.45
CA LEU A 180 -3.73 -5.89 9.35
C LEU A 180 -4.93 -5.09 9.88
N PHE A 181 -4.73 -4.26 10.90
CA PHE A 181 -5.82 -3.65 11.66
C PHE A 181 -5.85 -2.12 11.59
N ASN A 182 -4.82 -1.48 11.07
CA ASN A 182 -4.81 -0.04 10.82
C ASN A 182 -3.77 0.36 9.77
N TYR A 183 -4.09 0.09 8.51
CA TYR A 183 -3.12 0.28 7.43
C TYR A 183 -2.78 1.76 7.19
N ASP A 184 -3.71 2.68 7.45
CA ASP A 184 -3.45 4.13 7.36
C ASP A 184 -2.40 4.61 8.37
N ILE A 185 -2.42 4.10 9.60
CA ILE A 185 -1.34 4.34 10.57
C ILE A 185 -0.07 3.62 10.11
N TYR A 186 -0.17 2.35 9.69
CA TYR A 186 0.98 1.59 9.20
C TYR A 186 1.75 2.36 8.13
N SER A 187 1.08 2.81 7.05
CA SER A 187 1.67 3.52 5.92
C SER A 187 2.37 4.81 6.36
N LYS A 188 1.74 5.60 7.23
CA LYS A 188 2.33 6.83 7.79
C LYS A 188 3.56 6.55 8.66
N PHE A 189 3.62 5.44 9.38
CA PHE A 189 4.76 5.10 10.23
C PHE A 189 5.85 4.26 9.52
N GLN A 190 5.65 3.84 8.26
CA GLN A 190 6.60 2.99 7.53
C GLN A 190 8.03 3.55 7.50
N ILE A 191 8.21 4.86 7.32
CA ILE A 191 9.56 5.44 7.28
C ILE A 191 10.27 5.38 8.65
N ILE A 192 9.51 5.54 9.74
CA ILE A 192 10.04 5.41 11.10
C ILE A 192 10.42 3.95 11.35
N LEU A 193 9.59 3.01 10.90
CA LEU A 193 9.90 1.58 10.96
C LEU A 193 11.19 1.26 10.18
N ILE A 194 11.33 1.76 8.94
CA ILE A 194 12.55 1.63 8.13
C ILE A 194 13.77 2.14 8.90
N TYR A 195 13.68 3.35 9.44
CA TYR A 195 14.78 3.95 10.19
C TYR A 195 15.17 3.09 11.40
N ILE A 196 14.20 2.64 12.19
CA ILE A 196 14.42 1.76 13.33
C ILE A 196 15.08 0.45 12.88
N PHE A 197 14.59 -0.19 11.82
CA PHE A 197 15.15 -1.45 11.32
C PHE A 197 16.59 -1.29 10.81
N PHE A 198 16.88 -0.26 10.01
CA PHE A 198 18.22 -0.06 9.44
C PHE A 198 19.25 0.48 10.44
N LYS A 199 18.83 1.24 11.46
CA LYS A 199 19.72 1.85 12.46
C LYS A 199 19.82 1.02 13.73
N SER A 200 18.69 0.71 14.35
CA SER A 200 18.64 0.10 15.68
C SER A 200 18.75 -1.42 15.64
N PHE A 201 18.33 -2.06 14.53
CA PHE A 201 18.24 -3.53 14.44
C PHE A 201 19.17 -4.17 13.41
N LYS A 202 20.18 -3.43 12.93
CA LYS A 202 21.15 -3.90 11.91
C LYS A 202 21.82 -5.25 12.25
N LYS A 203 21.97 -5.58 13.53
CA LYS A 203 22.67 -6.78 14.01
C LYS A 203 21.74 -7.92 14.45
N ILE A 204 20.42 -7.74 14.35
CA ILE A 204 19.47 -8.74 14.82
C ILE A 204 19.29 -9.80 13.74
N ASN A 205 19.62 -11.06 14.09
CA ASN A 205 19.32 -12.20 13.25
C ASN A 205 17.84 -12.55 13.39
N LEU A 206 17.13 -12.57 12.26
CA LEU A 206 15.74 -13.01 12.22
C LEU A 206 15.70 -14.53 12.40
N ARG A 207 14.79 -14.99 13.24
CA ARG A 207 14.49 -16.42 13.42
C ARG A 207 13.51 -16.89 12.37
N ASP A 208 13.40 -18.20 12.20
CA ASP A 208 12.47 -18.81 11.26
C ASP A 208 11.01 -18.40 11.51
N GLU A 209 10.62 -18.21 12.78
CA GLU A 209 9.29 -17.71 13.14
C GLU A 209 9.07 -16.28 12.64
N HIS A 210 10.09 -15.41 12.73
CA HIS A 210 10.00 -14.04 12.21
C HIS A 210 9.87 -14.07 10.69
N ILE A 211 10.64 -14.90 10.01
CA ILE A 211 10.57 -15.06 8.55
C ILE A 211 9.19 -15.59 8.13
N LYS A 212 8.64 -16.58 8.85
CA LYS A 212 7.27 -17.08 8.62
C LYS A 212 6.24 -15.98 8.82
N LEU A 213 6.32 -15.21 9.89
CA LEU A 213 5.39 -14.10 10.15
C LEU A 213 5.50 -13.01 9.08
N LEU A 214 6.71 -12.63 8.69
CA LEU A 214 6.94 -11.68 7.59
C LEU A 214 6.38 -12.22 6.28
N THR A 215 6.43 -13.53 6.04
CA THR A 215 5.91 -14.15 4.82
C THR A 215 4.38 -14.25 4.81
N PHE A 216 3.75 -14.68 5.90
CA PHE A 216 2.32 -14.96 5.90
C PHE A 216 1.46 -13.74 6.24
N THR A 217 1.96 -12.76 7.00
CA THR A 217 1.15 -11.57 7.35
C THR A 217 0.75 -10.76 6.11
N PRO A 218 1.63 -10.44 5.15
CA PRO A 218 1.22 -9.77 3.92
C PRO A 218 0.29 -10.61 3.05
N ILE A 219 0.46 -11.94 3.04
CA ILE A 219 -0.45 -12.84 2.32
C ILE A 219 -1.86 -12.72 2.93
N ILE A 220 -1.98 -12.77 4.26
CA ILE A 220 -3.25 -12.57 4.98
C ILE A 220 -3.82 -11.18 4.67
N TYR A 221 -3.00 -10.13 4.71
CA TYR A 221 -3.41 -8.76 4.39
C TYR A 221 -4.05 -8.66 2.98
N PHE A 222 -3.40 -9.20 1.95
CA PHE A 222 -3.96 -9.20 0.60
C PHE A 222 -5.11 -10.21 0.42
N PHE A 223 -5.16 -11.27 1.22
CA PHE A 223 -6.31 -12.18 1.26
C PHE A 223 -7.56 -11.49 1.81
N LEU A 224 -7.42 -10.68 2.87
CA LEU A 224 -8.51 -9.85 3.38
C LEU A 224 -9.04 -8.89 2.30
N ARG A 225 -8.17 -8.39 1.41
CA ARG A 225 -8.60 -7.59 0.23
C ARG A 225 -9.35 -8.41 -0.81
N GLN A 226 -8.95 -9.65 -1.08
CA GLN A 226 -9.67 -10.54 -2.00
C GLN A 226 -11.08 -10.86 -1.50
N VAL A 227 -11.23 -11.07 -0.19
CA VAL A 227 -12.52 -11.39 0.42
C VAL A 227 -13.39 -10.14 0.55
N SER A 228 -12.82 -9.01 1.00
CA SER A 228 -13.58 -7.78 1.22
C SER A 228 -13.89 -7.02 -0.06
N GLY A 229 -13.15 -7.25 -1.16
CA GLY A 229 -13.40 -6.62 -2.46
C GLY A 229 -14.83 -6.88 -2.99
N PRO A 230 -15.21 -8.14 -3.28
CA PRO A 230 -16.52 -8.47 -3.84
C PRO A 230 -17.70 -8.32 -2.86
N VAL A 231 -17.44 -8.51 -1.57
CA VAL A 231 -18.50 -8.57 -0.56
C VAL A 231 -18.73 -7.19 0.04
N GLN A 232 -19.85 -6.55 -0.32
CA GLN A 232 -20.19 -5.22 0.20
C GLN A 232 -20.21 -5.22 1.73
N MET A 233 -20.78 -6.25 2.36
CA MET A 233 -20.85 -6.43 3.83
C MET A 233 -19.50 -6.34 4.56
N PHE A 234 -18.38 -6.52 3.85
CA PHE A 234 -17.03 -6.37 4.40
C PHE A 234 -16.43 -4.98 4.15
N GLY A 235 -17.27 -3.94 4.01
CA GLY A 235 -16.84 -2.56 3.79
C GLY A 235 -15.92 -2.03 4.89
N GLU A 236 -16.21 -2.33 6.15
CA GLU A 236 -15.33 -1.94 7.26
C GLU A 236 -13.94 -2.59 7.14
N ILE A 237 -13.86 -3.86 6.73
CA ILE A 237 -12.58 -4.56 6.53
C ILE A 237 -11.79 -3.88 5.41
N TRP A 238 -12.46 -3.60 4.29
CA TRP A 238 -11.86 -2.90 3.14
C TRP A 238 -11.28 -1.54 3.55
N GLU A 239 -12.05 -0.74 4.30
CA GLU A 239 -11.58 0.56 4.75
C GLU A 239 -10.41 0.49 5.74
N THR A 240 -10.44 -0.47 6.67
CA THR A 240 -9.37 -0.66 7.67
C THR A 240 -8.02 -1.01 7.03
N ILE A 241 -8.05 -1.77 5.93
CA ILE A 241 -6.84 -2.16 5.20
C ILE A 241 -6.44 -1.13 4.12
N SER A 242 -7.25 -0.10 3.86
CA SER A 242 -6.96 1.02 2.94
C SER A 242 -6.29 2.22 3.65
N SER A 243 -5.69 3.13 2.89
CA SER A 243 -4.99 4.32 3.42
C SER A 243 -5.17 5.54 2.53
N GLY A 244 -5.09 6.72 3.16
CA GLY A 244 -4.91 8.01 2.47
C GLY A 244 -5.87 8.27 1.31
N MET A 245 -5.33 8.78 0.20
CA MET A 245 -6.11 9.29 -0.93
C MET A 245 -6.81 8.25 -1.81
N TYR A 246 -6.44 6.99 -1.67
CA TYR A 246 -7.11 5.92 -2.41
C TYR A 246 -8.13 5.16 -1.58
N ARG A 247 -8.20 5.43 -0.26
CA ARG A 247 -9.29 4.96 0.58
C ARG A 247 -10.61 5.45 0.00
N GLY A 248 -11.47 4.51 -0.36
CA GLY A 248 -12.79 4.83 -0.86
C GLY A 248 -13.62 3.59 -1.22
N PRO A 249 -14.89 3.80 -1.59
CA PRO A 249 -15.82 2.72 -1.91
C PRO A 249 -15.54 2.06 -3.26
N ALA A 250 -14.72 2.70 -4.12
CA ALA A 250 -14.39 2.20 -5.45
C ALA A 250 -13.32 1.10 -5.37
N ARG A 251 -13.77 -0.16 -5.37
CA ARG A 251 -12.95 -1.37 -5.29
C ARG A 251 -12.61 -1.88 -6.69
N PHE A 252 -11.33 -2.12 -6.98
CA PHE A 252 -10.85 -2.65 -8.28
C PHE A 252 -11.34 -1.83 -9.50
N ALA A 253 -11.47 -0.51 -9.31
CA ALA A 253 -12.12 0.39 -10.25
C ALA A 253 -11.54 0.30 -11.67
N ASP A 254 -10.21 0.17 -11.79
CA ASP A 254 -9.54 0.20 -13.09
C ASP A 254 -9.80 -1.09 -13.88
N MET A 255 -9.95 -2.22 -13.20
CA MET A 255 -10.29 -3.48 -13.85
C MET A 255 -11.74 -3.50 -14.33
N PHE A 256 -12.67 -2.90 -13.57
CA PHE A 256 -14.04 -2.68 -14.06
C PHE A 256 -14.07 -1.74 -15.26
N TYR A 257 -13.25 -0.70 -15.24
CA TYR A 257 -13.13 0.22 -16.37
C TYR A 257 -12.62 -0.50 -17.63
N VAL A 258 -11.60 -1.37 -17.52
CA VAL A 258 -11.09 -2.19 -18.64
C VAL A 258 -12.20 -3.02 -19.29
N TYR A 259 -12.98 -3.76 -18.49
CA TYR A 259 -14.09 -4.54 -19.05
C TYR A 259 -15.26 -3.66 -19.53
N GLY A 260 -15.44 -2.48 -18.94
CA GLY A 260 -16.38 -1.47 -19.42
C GLY A 260 -16.06 -1.00 -20.82
N VAL A 261 -14.79 -0.71 -21.13
CA VAL A 261 -14.33 -0.35 -22.48
C VAL A 261 -14.63 -1.48 -23.47
N ILE A 262 -14.24 -2.73 -23.15
CA ILE A 262 -14.49 -3.89 -24.02
C ILE A 262 -15.99 -4.08 -24.31
N TYR A 263 -16.81 -3.98 -23.26
CA TYR A 263 -18.26 -4.09 -23.37
C TYR A 263 -18.85 -2.95 -24.22
N CYS A 264 -18.38 -1.72 -24.03
CA CYS A 264 -18.87 -0.57 -24.79
C CYS A 264 -18.45 -0.59 -26.26
N ASN A 265 -17.28 -1.11 -26.61
CA ASN A 265 -16.92 -1.30 -28.01
C ASN A 265 -17.87 -2.25 -28.74
N LYS A 266 -18.45 -3.22 -28.02
CA LYS A 266 -19.43 -4.16 -28.59
C LYS A 266 -20.84 -3.59 -28.67
N ASN A 267 -21.25 -2.86 -27.63
CA ASN A 267 -22.64 -2.44 -27.43
C ASN A 267 -22.90 -0.95 -27.70
N SER A 268 -21.87 -0.21 -28.12
CA SER A 268 -21.93 1.23 -28.42
C SER A 268 -22.43 2.09 -27.25
N CYS A 269 -21.69 2.09 -26.13
CA CYS A 269 -21.95 2.97 -24.97
C CYS A 269 -20.81 3.97 -24.69
N ASP A 270 -21.05 4.92 -23.78
CA ASP A 270 -20.24 6.13 -23.56
C ASP A 270 -18.89 5.93 -22.83
N THR A 271 -18.46 4.70 -22.54
CA THR A 271 -17.16 4.49 -21.88
C THR A 271 -16.03 4.63 -22.91
N THR A 272 -15.25 5.71 -22.82
CA THR A 272 -14.12 5.97 -23.72
C THR A 272 -12.88 5.18 -23.33
N ASN A 273 -11.99 4.92 -24.30
CA ASN A 273 -10.75 4.19 -24.07
C ASN A 273 -9.59 5.14 -23.71
N ASN A 274 -8.99 4.94 -22.54
CA ASN A 274 -7.79 5.64 -22.07
C ASN A 274 -6.54 4.75 -22.06
N TYR A 275 -6.62 3.57 -22.68
CA TYR A 275 -5.50 2.63 -22.82
C TYR A 275 -4.94 2.64 -24.25
N GLY A 276 -4.04 1.71 -24.53
CA GLY A 276 -3.39 1.54 -25.83
C GLY A 276 -4.32 1.01 -26.91
N PRO A 277 -3.80 0.95 -28.16
CA PRO A 277 -4.57 0.64 -29.37
C PRO A 277 -5.24 -0.73 -29.35
N LEU A 278 -4.75 -1.71 -28.56
CA LEU A 278 -5.40 -3.02 -28.50
C LEU A 278 -6.84 -2.91 -28.00
N PHE A 279 -7.10 -2.02 -27.04
CA PHE A 279 -8.43 -1.88 -26.45
C PHE A 279 -9.45 -1.23 -27.39
N GLU A 280 -9.04 -0.57 -28.47
CA GLU A 280 -9.98 -0.13 -29.52
C GLU A 280 -10.54 -1.30 -30.33
N LEU A 281 -9.80 -2.43 -30.38
CA LEU A 281 -10.14 -3.59 -31.21
C LEU A 281 -10.91 -4.68 -30.46
N LEU A 282 -10.83 -4.69 -29.13
CA LEU A 282 -11.48 -5.70 -28.30
C LEU A 282 -12.96 -5.34 -28.10
N ALA A 283 -13.85 -6.12 -28.71
CA ALA A 283 -15.30 -5.93 -28.65
C ALA A 283 -16.04 -7.27 -28.47
N PHE A 284 -16.31 -7.66 -27.22
CA PHE A 284 -17.06 -8.87 -26.90
C PHE A 284 -17.93 -8.67 -25.66
N ASP A 285 -19.01 -9.44 -25.57
CA ASP A 285 -19.94 -9.34 -24.45
C ASP A 285 -19.35 -9.96 -23.18
N VAL A 286 -19.34 -9.18 -22.10
CA VAL A 286 -18.76 -9.55 -20.81
C VAL A 286 -19.59 -8.99 -19.66
N ASN A 287 -19.74 -9.78 -18.60
CA ASN A 287 -20.24 -9.25 -17.34
C ASN A 287 -19.10 -8.50 -16.62
N ILE A 288 -19.10 -7.17 -16.74
CA ILE A 288 -18.08 -6.26 -16.19
C ILE A 288 -17.76 -6.57 -14.73
N LYS A 289 -18.80 -6.76 -13.90
CA LYS A 289 -18.64 -7.01 -12.46
C LYS A 289 -18.00 -8.37 -12.20
N VAL A 290 -18.52 -9.44 -12.80
CA VAL A 290 -18.00 -10.80 -12.59
C VAL A 290 -16.55 -10.91 -13.06
N PHE A 291 -16.26 -10.48 -14.28
CA PHE A 291 -14.91 -10.54 -14.84
C PHE A 291 -13.95 -9.66 -14.06
N GLY A 292 -14.35 -8.43 -13.70
CA GLY A 292 -13.49 -7.55 -12.93
C GLY A 292 -13.14 -8.13 -11.55
N PHE A 293 -14.08 -8.76 -10.84
CA PHE A 293 -13.75 -9.42 -9.57
C PHE A 293 -12.87 -10.65 -9.77
N VAL A 294 -13.20 -11.53 -10.71
CA VAL A 294 -12.45 -12.78 -10.94
C VAL A 294 -11.00 -12.48 -11.31
N THR A 295 -10.76 -11.57 -12.26
CA THR A 295 -9.38 -11.24 -12.65
C THR A 295 -8.62 -10.50 -11.55
N SER A 296 -9.28 -9.61 -10.81
CA SER A 296 -8.67 -8.96 -9.65
C SER A 296 -8.20 -9.98 -8.61
N ILE A 297 -9.06 -10.95 -8.25
CA ILE A 297 -8.71 -12.01 -7.28
C ILE A 297 -7.54 -12.84 -7.79
N LEU A 298 -7.58 -13.30 -9.05
CA LEU A 298 -6.51 -14.09 -9.66
C LEU A 298 -5.18 -13.34 -9.68
N ILE A 299 -5.18 -12.06 -10.03
CA ILE A 299 -3.98 -11.22 -10.02
C ILE A 299 -3.41 -11.13 -8.60
N ILE A 300 -4.25 -10.88 -7.59
CA ILE A 300 -3.78 -10.82 -6.20
C ILE A 300 -3.16 -12.17 -5.79
N LEU A 301 -3.78 -13.30 -6.13
CA LEU A 301 -3.22 -14.63 -5.87
C LEU A 301 -1.84 -14.82 -6.50
N ILE A 302 -1.67 -14.38 -7.75
CA ILE A 302 -0.38 -14.44 -8.45
C ILE A 302 0.67 -13.57 -7.73
N THR A 303 0.32 -12.35 -7.30
CA THR A 303 1.25 -11.51 -6.55
C THR A 303 1.64 -12.11 -5.19
N GLN A 304 0.71 -12.75 -4.48
CA GLN A 304 1.00 -13.45 -3.22
C GLN A 304 1.95 -14.63 -3.46
N TYR A 305 1.76 -15.37 -4.55
CA TYR A 305 2.67 -16.44 -4.95
C TYR A 305 4.08 -15.92 -5.28
N PHE A 306 4.18 -14.81 -6.00
CA PHE A 306 5.47 -14.14 -6.24
C PHE A 306 6.16 -13.75 -4.94
N TYR A 307 5.43 -13.08 -4.04
CA TYR A 307 5.95 -12.67 -2.75
C TYR A 307 6.47 -13.85 -1.93
N PHE A 308 5.68 -14.92 -1.82
CA PHE A 308 6.08 -16.16 -1.14
C PHE A 308 7.37 -16.75 -1.72
N ASN A 309 7.49 -16.78 -3.05
CA ASN A 309 8.68 -17.27 -3.72
C ASN A 309 9.91 -16.37 -3.51
N PHE A 310 9.73 -15.04 -3.47
CA PHE A 310 10.82 -14.13 -3.15
C PHE A 310 11.30 -14.32 -1.72
N MET A 311 10.38 -14.41 -0.75
CA MET A 311 10.71 -14.65 0.65
C MET A 311 11.50 -15.96 0.86
N LYS A 312 11.22 -17.00 0.07
CA LYS A 312 11.98 -18.26 0.11
C LYS A 312 13.37 -18.20 -0.51
N LYS A 313 13.59 -17.31 -1.48
CA LYS A 313 14.84 -17.23 -2.27
C LYS A 313 15.84 -16.23 -1.71
N ILE A 314 15.44 -15.44 -0.72
CA ILE A 314 16.24 -14.37 -0.15
C ILE A 314 16.86 -14.85 1.16
N ASN A 315 18.15 -14.61 1.34
CA ASN A 315 18.86 -15.04 2.54
C ASN A 315 18.86 -13.97 3.65
N GLU A 316 18.80 -12.69 3.27
CA GLU A 316 18.91 -11.54 4.19
C GLU A 316 17.90 -10.45 3.84
N ASN A 317 17.68 -9.48 4.74
CA ASN A 317 16.79 -8.34 4.51
C ASN A 317 15.31 -8.70 4.27
N HIS A 318 14.83 -9.81 4.83
CA HIS A 318 13.41 -10.21 4.79
C HIS A 318 12.44 -9.09 5.19
N ILE A 319 12.82 -8.28 6.19
CA ILE A 319 12.04 -7.10 6.62
C ILE A 319 11.89 -6.09 5.48
N VAL A 320 12.95 -5.85 4.70
CA VAL A 320 12.87 -4.91 3.57
C VAL A 320 11.91 -5.43 2.51
N VAL A 321 11.98 -6.71 2.18
CA VAL A 321 11.07 -7.33 1.19
C VAL A 321 9.62 -7.26 1.66
N PHE A 322 9.37 -7.50 2.96
CA PHE A 322 8.07 -7.29 3.60
C PHE A 322 7.57 -5.84 3.46
N LEU A 323 8.42 -4.85 3.76
CA LEU A 323 8.08 -3.44 3.65
C LEU A 323 7.80 -3.03 2.19
N LEU A 324 8.62 -3.50 1.24
CA LEU A 324 8.43 -3.21 -0.18
C LEU A 324 7.11 -3.80 -0.72
N TYR A 325 6.70 -4.99 -0.27
CA TYR A 325 5.46 -5.61 -0.71
C TYR A 325 4.22 -5.02 -0.05
N THR A 326 4.38 -4.33 1.08
CA THR A 326 3.27 -3.72 1.84
C THR A 326 3.32 -2.19 1.82
N CYS A 327 4.17 -1.60 0.98
CA CYS A 327 4.29 -0.15 0.86
C CYS A 327 3.02 0.46 0.23
N ALA A 328 2.79 1.74 0.51
CA ALA A 328 1.60 2.45 0.02
C ALA A 328 1.44 2.40 -1.51
N PRO A 329 2.49 2.56 -2.33
CA PRO A 329 2.39 2.42 -3.78
C PRO A 329 1.88 1.05 -4.26
N PHE A 330 2.38 -0.05 -3.70
CA PHE A 330 1.96 -1.39 -4.10
C PHE A 330 0.54 -1.71 -3.65
N THR A 331 0.20 -1.31 -2.42
CA THR A 331 -1.17 -1.41 -1.94
C THR A 331 -2.13 -0.61 -2.83
N PHE A 332 -1.77 0.63 -3.21
CA PHE A 332 -2.59 1.46 -4.10
C PHE A 332 -2.80 0.79 -5.47
N LEU A 333 -1.73 0.20 -6.02
CA LEU A 333 -1.77 -0.56 -7.27
C LEU A 333 -2.80 -1.70 -7.21
N ILE A 334 -2.77 -2.48 -6.12
CA ILE A 334 -3.69 -3.61 -5.91
C ILE A 334 -5.11 -3.14 -5.60
N GLU A 335 -5.28 -2.09 -4.82
CA GLU A 335 -6.59 -1.58 -4.40
C GLU A 335 -7.44 -1.10 -5.58
N ARG A 336 -6.81 -0.35 -6.49
CA ARG A 336 -7.43 0.07 -7.76
C ARG A 336 -7.48 -1.03 -8.80
N MET A 337 -6.69 -2.09 -8.61
CA MET A 337 -6.39 -3.10 -9.62
C MET A 337 -5.95 -2.45 -10.94
N ASN A 338 -5.03 -1.48 -10.84
CA ASN A 338 -4.55 -0.79 -12.03
C ASN A 338 -3.86 -1.80 -12.94
N PHE A 339 -4.14 -1.72 -14.24
CA PHE A 339 -3.60 -2.66 -15.24
C PHE A 339 -2.05 -2.72 -15.26
N ASP A 340 -1.35 -1.74 -14.68
CA ASP A 340 0.10 -1.80 -14.49
C ASP A 340 0.56 -3.04 -13.69
N VAL A 341 -0.26 -3.60 -12.80
CA VAL A 341 0.08 -4.87 -12.11
C VAL A 341 0.16 -6.05 -13.09
N VAL A 342 -0.74 -6.07 -14.09
CA VAL A 342 -0.75 -7.08 -15.15
C VAL A 342 0.52 -6.94 -15.98
N VAL A 343 0.87 -5.71 -16.34
CA VAL A 343 2.11 -5.40 -17.07
C VAL A 343 3.35 -5.87 -16.29
N ILE A 344 3.43 -5.61 -14.99
CA ILE A 344 4.55 -6.04 -14.16
C ILE A 344 4.66 -7.57 -14.11
N ILE A 345 3.54 -8.27 -13.87
CA ILE A 345 3.49 -9.74 -13.77
C ILE A 345 3.88 -10.40 -15.10
N PHE A 346 3.20 -10.03 -16.19
CA PHE A 346 3.44 -10.63 -17.49
C PHE A 346 4.77 -10.18 -18.09
N GLY A 347 5.22 -8.95 -17.80
CA GLY A 347 6.56 -8.47 -18.15
C GLY A 347 7.65 -9.28 -17.47
N TYR A 348 7.51 -9.56 -16.17
CA TYR A 348 8.42 -10.44 -15.43
C TYR A 348 8.47 -11.83 -16.07
N PHE A 349 7.31 -12.46 -16.29
CA PHE A 349 7.27 -13.79 -16.89
C PHE A 349 7.81 -13.83 -18.32
N ALA A 350 7.49 -12.84 -19.16
CA ALA A 350 7.99 -12.77 -20.52
C ALA A 350 9.52 -12.69 -20.55
N ILE A 351 10.11 -11.77 -19.77
CA ILE A 351 11.57 -11.65 -19.70
C ILE A 351 12.20 -12.92 -19.11
N TYR A 352 11.57 -13.54 -18.10
CA TYR A 352 12.07 -14.80 -17.53
C TYR A 352 12.09 -15.94 -18.57
N ILE A 353 11.02 -16.12 -19.34
CA ILE A 353 10.98 -17.18 -20.37
C ILE A 353 11.88 -16.87 -21.57
N TYR A 354 12.19 -15.59 -21.81
CA TYR A 354 13.17 -15.17 -22.81
C TYR A 354 14.54 -15.79 -22.52
N GLU A 355 15.01 -15.74 -21.26
CA GLU A 355 16.25 -16.39 -20.82
C GLU A 355 16.17 -17.91 -20.89
N LYS A 356 14.96 -18.49 -20.89
CA LYS A 356 14.71 -19.93 -21.06
C LYS A 356 14.55 -20.37 -22.52
N ASN A 357 15.06 -19.59 -23.46
CA ASN A 357 15.01 -19.83 -24.91
C ASN A 357 13.63 -19.72 -25.58
N TYR A 358 12.59 -19.25 -24.90
CA TYR A 358 11.27 -18.96 -25.50
C TYR A 358 11.19 -17.52 -26.02
N LYS A 359 12.21 -17.09 -26.79
CA LYS A 359 12.44 -15.69 -27.15
C LYS A 359 11.28 -15.07 -27.94
N LEU A 360 10.77 -15.78 -28.95
CA LEU A 360 9.65 -15.29 -29.77
C LEU A 360 8.37 -15.11 -28.94
N ILE A 361 8.03 -16.08 -28.10
CA ILE A 361 6.84 -16.02 -27.22
C ILE A 361 6.96 -14.83 -26.28
N SER A 362 8.13 -14.63 -25.65
CA SER A 362 8.39 -13.46 -24.80
C SER A 362 8.14 -12.16 -25.55
N ILE A 363 8.70 -11.98 -26.75
CA ILE A 363 8.56 -10.73 -27.50
C ILE A 363 7.12 -10.52 -27.95
N VAL A 364 6.39 -11.58 -28.33
CA VAL A 364 4.96 -11.49 -28.64
C VAL A 364 4.16 -11.05 -27.41
N VAL A 365 4.40 -11.64 -26.24
CA VAL A 365 3.74 -11.23 -24.99
C VAL A 365 4.06 -9.77 -24.65
N LEU A 366 5.33 -9.36 -24.71
CA LEU A 366 5.73 -7.97 -24.47
C LEU A 366 5.09 -7.01 -25.48
N SER A 367 4.97 -7.42 -26.74
CA SER A 367 4.32 -6.62 -27.79
C SER A 367 2.82 -6.45 -27.52
N LEU A 368 2.13 -7.50 -27.09
CA LEU A 368 0.73 -7.41 -26.67
C LEU A 368 0.56 -6.49 -25.45
N LEU A 369 1.45 -6.58 -24.46
CA LEU A 369 1.48 -5.65 -23.34
C LEU A 369 1.74 -4.21 -23.80
N THR A 370 2.66 -4.01 -24.74
CA THR A 370 2.92 -2.71 -25.36
C THR A 370 1.66 -2.18 -26.05
N LEU A 371 0.91 -2.99 -26.80
CA LEU A 371 -0.34 -2.52 -27.41
C LEU A 371 -1.45 -2.20 -26.40
N ILE A 372 -1.36 -2.71 -25.17
CA ILE A 372 -2.26 -2.38 -24.07
C ILE A 372 -1.84 -1.06 -23.40
N LYS A 373 -0.55 -0.86 -23.15
CA LYS A 373 0.02 0.34 -22.54
C LYS A 373 1.40 0.58 -23.13
N VAL A 374 1.83 1.84 -23.29
CA VAL A 374 3.09 2.13 -23.99
C VAL A 374 4.36 1.65 -23.26
N PHE A 375 4.39 1.72 -21.92
CA PHE A 375 5.60 1.49 -21.10
C PHE A 375 6.34 0.15 -21.27
N PRO A 376 5.69 -1.01 -21.53
CA PRO A 376 6.34 -2.30 -21.79
C PRO A 376 7.26 -2.27 -23.01
N ILE A 377 7.16 -1.26 -23.90
CA ILE A 377 8.13 -1.07 -24.99
C ILE A 377 9.56 -0.95 -24.46
N PHE A 378 9.74 -0.42 -23.25
CA PHE A 378 11.05 -0.30 -22.60
C PHE A 378 11.61 -1.63 -22.09
N PHE A 379 10.77 -2.65 -21.86
CA PHE A 379 11.26 -4.02 -21.65
C PHE A 379 11.90 -4.57 -22.92
N ILE A 380 11.28 -4.35 -24.08
CA ILE A 380 11.83 -4.74 -25.38
C ILE A 380 13.16 -4.00 -25.64
N PHE A 381 13.21 -2.71 -25.34
CA PHE A 381 14.46 -1.94 -25.41
C PHE A 381 15.56 -2.52 -24.49
N GLY A 382 15.21 -2.91 -23.26
CA GLY A 382 16.12 -3.61 -22.35
C GLY A 382 16.71 -4.90 -22.94
N ILE A 383 15.86 -5.71 -23.58
CA ILE A 383 16.26 -6.93 -24.29
C ILE A 383 17.16 -6.63 -25.49
N ILE A 384 16.88 -5.58 -26.27
CA ILE A 384 17.73 -5.16 -27.40
C ILE A 384 19.15 -4.87 -26.91
N VAL A 385 19.30 -4.09 -25.84
CA VAL A 385 20.61 -3.77 -25.26
C VAL A 385 21.31 -5.02 -24.70
N TYR A 386 20.55 -5.95 -24.14
CA TYR A 386 21.10 -7.24 -23.69
C TYR A 386 21.63 -8.09 -24.86
N GLU A 387 20.89 -8.20 -25.97
CA GLU A 387 21.37 -8.97 -27.14
C GLU A 387 22.52 -8.27 -27.88
N LEU A 388 22.58 -6.93 -27.83
CA LEU A 388 23.78 -6.18 -28.23
C LEU A 388 25.00 -6.60 -27.41
N LYS A 389 24.87 -6.74 -26.09
CA LYS A 389 25.94 -7.23 -25.20
C LYS A 389 26.40 -8.63 -25.57
N ASN A 390 25.45 -9.51 -25.84
CA ASN A 390 25.72 -10.91 -26.13
C ASN A 390 26.06 -11.19 -27.60
N LYS A 391 26.15 -10.15 -28.45
CA LYS A 391 26.50 -10.23 -29.88
C LYS A 391 25.58 -11.20 -30.67
N ASN A 392 24.31 -11.30 -30.29
CA ASN A 392 23.34 -12.16 -30.99
C ASN A 392 22.58 -11.38 -32.07
N ASN A 393 23.22 -11.20 -33.22
CA ASN A 393 22.69 -10.35 -34.31
C ASN A 393 21.31 -10.78 -34.82
N LYS A 394 21.03 -12.09 -34.87
CA LYS A 394 19.72 -12.60 -35.32
C LYS A 394 18.62 -12.13 -34.39
N GLN A 395 18.79 -12.35 -33.09
CA GLN A 395 17.78 -12.00 -32.11
C GLN A 395 17.67 -10.48 -31.94
N LEU A 396 18.79 -9.76 -32.01
CA LEU A 396 18.82 -8.30 -32.05
C LEU A 396 17.96 -7.73 -33.19
N GLY A 397 18.07 -8.29 -34.39
CA GLY A 397 17.26 -7.88 -35.54
C GLY A 397 15.77 -8.10 -35.32
N ILE A 398 15.38 -9.27 -34.79
CA ILE A 398 13.99 -9.58 -34.45
C ILE A 398 13.44 -8.59 -33.42
N ASN A 399 14.14 -8.41 -32.30
CA ASN A 399 13.69 -7.52 -31.22
C ASN A 399 13.57 -6.07 -31.70
N SER A 400 14.54 -5.59 -32.49
CA SER A 400 14.53 -4.25 -33.09
C SER A 400 13.35 -4.06 -34.05
N LEU A 401 13.01 -5.07 -34.86
CA LEU A 401 11.87 -5.01 -35.75
C LEU A 401 10.57 -4.85 -34.98
N PHE A 402 10.33 -5.66 -33.95
CA PHE A 402 9.15 -5.51 -33.08
C PHE A 402 9.10 -4.13 -32.41
N PHE A 403 10.22 -3.64 -31.88
CA PHE A 403 10.31 -2.32 -31.26
C PHE A 403 9.94 -1.19 -32.23
N ILE A 404 10.49 -1.22 -33.46
CA ILE A 404 10.21 -0.23 -34.49
C ILE A 404 8.74 -0.32 -34.92
N SER A 405 8.22 -1.52 -35.16
CA SER A 405 6.82 -1.73 -35.55
C SER A 405 5.86 -1.18 -34.50
N LEU A 406 6.08 -1.46 -33.21
CA LEU A 406 5.27 -0.93 -32.11
C LEU A 406 5.37 0.60 -32.01
N THR A 407 6.57 1.15 -32.20
CA THR A 407 6.78 2.61 -32.22
C THR A 407 5.96 3.25 -33.34
N ILE A 408 5.99 2.69 -34.56
CA ILE A 408 5.22 3.18 -35.70
C ILE A 408 3.71 3.10 -35.41
N ILE A 409 3.23 1.98 -34.85
CA ILE A 409 1.83 1.82 -34.46
C ILE A 409 1.41 2.91 -33.48
N TYR A 410 2.21 3.18 -32.45
CA TYR A 410 1.90 4.22 -31.47
C TYR A 410 1.97 5.63 -32.04
N LEU A 411 2.96 5.93 -32.89
CA LEU A 411 3.02 7.20 -33.59
C LEU A 411 1.78 7.42 -34.44
N PHE A 412 1.34 6.41 -35.20
CA PHE A 412 0.11 6.48 -35.98
C PHE A 412 -1.13 6.65 -35.10
N TYR A 413 -1.22 5.89 -34.00
CA TYR A 413 -2.33 5.93 -33.05
C TYR A 413 -2.54 7.32 -32.44
N TYR A 414 -1.46 7.96 -32.01
CA TYR A 414 -1.51 9.30 -31.43
C TYR A 414 -1.60 10.42 -32.47
N LEU A 415 -0.90 10.33 -33.61
CA LEU A 415 -0.94 11.38 -34.64
C LEU A 415 -2.26 11.41 -35.42
N SER A 416 -2.97 10.30 -35.49
CA SER A 416 -4.26 10.22 -36.18
C SER A 416 -5.45 10.42 -35.25
N ASP A 417 -5.20 10.86 -34.00
CA ASP A 417 -6.22 11.08 -32.96
C ASP A 417 -7.23 9.92 -32.82
N ILE A 418 -6.74 8.67 -32.93
CA ILE A 418 -7.59 7.48 -32.83
C ILE A 418 -8.08 7.30 -31.39
N GLN A 419 -7.28 7.74 -30.41
CA GLN A 419 -7.64 7.64 -29.01
C GLN A 419 -8.89 8.47 -28.72
N SER A 420 -9.97 7.81 -28.31
CA SER A 420 -11.24 8.46 -27.95
C SER A 420 -11.17 9.25 -26.64
N GLY A 421 -10.22 8.91 -25.76
CA GLY A 421 -10.03 9.55 -24.46
C GLY A 421 -8.74 10.37 -24.33
N PHE A 422 -8.59 11.07 -23.20
CA PHE A 422 -7.40 11.88 -22.89
C PHE A 422 -6.42 11.09 -22.00
N THR A 423 -5.13 11.13 -22.34
CA THR A 423 -4.09 10.58 -21.45
C THR A 423 -3.87 11.55 -20.28
N PRO A 424 -4.20 11.17 -19.03
CA PRO A 424 -4.08 12.09 -17.90
C PRO A 424 -2.62 12.45 -17.63
N ASN A 425 -2.38 13.73 -17.33
CA ASN A 425 -1.09 14.24 -16.85
C ASN A 425 -1.17 14.47 -15.34
N PRO A 426 -1.02 13.42 -14.50
CA PRO A 426 -1.23 13.54 -13.08
C PRO A 426 -0.20 14.45 -12.41
N TYR A 427 -0.72 15.34 -11.56
CA TYR A 427 0.04 16.18 -10.65
C TYR A 427 -0.59 16.13 -9.25
N GLY A 428 0.23 16.40 -8.25
CA GLY A 428 -0.10 16.42 -6.83
C GLY A 428 1.03 15.80 -6.01
N ILE A 429 1.64 16.63 -5.16
CA ILE A 429 2.93 16.35 -4.49
C ILE A 429 2.95 15.12 -3.57
N THR A 430 1.78 14.53 -3.28
CA THR A 430 1.61 13.44 -2.32
C THR A 430 1.26 12.10 -2.94
N TRP A 431 1.09 12.02 -4.26
CA TRP A 431 0.63 10.81 -4.95
C TRP A 431 1.09 10.69 -6.39
N THR A 432 1.96 11.61 -6.82
CA THR A 432 2.57 11.59 -8.13
C THR A 432 4.07 11.57 -7.99
N PHE A 433 4.73 10.98 -8.99
CA PHE A 433 6.18 10.98 -9.11
C PHE A 433 6.58 11.17 -10.56
N GLY A 434 7.82 11.57 -10.75
CA GLY A 434 8.41 11.72 -12.07
C GLY A 434 8.90 13.14 -12.27
N VAL A 435 9.95 13.28 -13.07
CA VAL A 435 10.60 14.58 -13.31
C VAL A 435 9.59 15.64 -13.78
N LEU A 436 8.65 15.27 -14.65
CA LEU A 436 7.61 16.19 -15.14
C LEU A 436 6.48 16.43 -14.11
N SER A 437 6.08 15.40 -13.34
CA SER A 437 5.11 15.58 -12.25
C SER A 437 5.67 16.50 -11.17
N ASP A 438 6.92 16.30 -10.74
CA ASP A 438 7.58 17.13 -9.75
C ASP A 438 7.73 18.56 -10.26
N PHE A 439 8.14 18.73 -11.52
CA PHE A 439 8.18 20.05 -12.16
C PHE A 439 6.82 20.77 -12.10
N GLN A 440 5.72 20.09 -12.48
CA GLN A 440 4.39 20.68 -12.44
C GLN A 440 3.93 20.97 -11.01
N ASN A 441 4.25 20.08 -10.06
CA ASN A 441 3.99 20.29 -8.64
C ASN A 441 4.65 21.58 -8.16
N TYR A 442 5.96 21.71 -8.34
CA TYR A 442 6.70 22.90 -7.92
C TYR A 442 6.25 24.17 -8.63
N LYS A 443 5.93 24.11 -9.92
CA LYS A 443 5.37 25.24 -10.66
C LYS A 443 4.05 25.72 -10.05
N ASN A 444 3.19 24.79 -9.64
CA ASN A 444 1.91 25.12 -9.00
C ASN A 444 2.09 25.70 -7.58
N TYR A 445 3.12 25.29 -6.83
CA TYR A 445 3.35 25.73 -5.45
C TYR A 445 4.22 27.00 -5.30
N LEU A 446 5.21 27.19 -6.17
CA LEU A 446 6.26 28.22 -6.01
C LEU A 446 6.37 29.16 -7.23
N GLU A 447 5.38 29.14 -8.13
CA GLU A 447 5.30 29.97 -9.33
C GLU A 447 6.60 29.95 -10.18
N SER A 448 7.11 31.09 -10.66
CA SER A 448 8.24 31.17 -11.60
C SER A 448 9.63 30.95 -10.96
N LEU A 449 9.79 31.24 -9.66
CA LEU A 449 11.02 30.98 -8.90
C LEU A 449 11.28 29.49 -8.65
N SER A 450 10.25 28.66 -8.81
CA SER A 450 10.25 27.21 -8.60
C SER A 450 11.32 26.46 -9.39
N ILE A 451 11.62 26.91 -10.62
CA ILE A 451 12.53 26.23 -11.55
C ILE A 451 13.97 26.27 -11.01
N ILE A 452 14.42 27.45 -10.57
CA ILE A 452 15.78 27.64 -10.05
C ILE A 452 15.94 26.84 -8.75
N ILE A 453 14.93 26.88 -7.87
CA ILE A 453 14.94 26.15 -6.60
C ILE A 453 14.96 24.63 -6.84
N TYR A 454 14.15 24.13 -7.78
CA TYR A 454 14.12 22.73 -8.17
C TYR A 454 15.49 22.23 -8.67
N PHE A 455 16.11 22.97 -9.60
CA PHE A 455 17.44 22.63 -10.11
C PHE A 455 18.53 22.72 -9.04
N LEU A 456 18.46 23.72 -8.15
CA LEU A 456 19.39 23.86 -7.03
C LEU A 456 19.26 22.68 -6.05
N ILE A 457 18.04 22.28 -5.70
CA ILE A 457 17.80 21.13 -4.81
C ILE A 457 18.34 19.85 -5.45
N GLY A 458 18.03 19.60 -6.72
CA GLY A 458 18.57 18.45 -7.47
C GLY A 458 20.10 18.45 -7.50
N LEU A 459 20.72 19.60 -7.72
CA LEU A 459 22.18 19.75 -7.76
C LEU A 459 22.82 19.54 -6.38
N ILE A 460 22.22 20.05 -5.31
CA ILE A 460 22.65 19.81 -3.93
C ILE A 460 22.58 18.31 -3.61
N ILE A 461 21.47 17.64 -3.95
CA ILE A 461 21.30 16.19 -3.75
C ILE A 461 22.38 15.40 -4.51
N LEU A 462 22.69 15.79 -5.75
CA LEU A 462 23.75 15.18 -6.56
C LEU A 462 25.14 15.36 -5.95
N VAL A 463 25.45 16.55 -5.44
CA VAL A 463 26.75 16.84 -4.80
C VAL A 463 26.89 16.09 -3.48
N LEU A 464 25.83 16.05 -2.66
CA LEU A 464 25.83 15.34 -1.39
C LEU A 464 25.96 13.83 -1.58
N SER A 465 25.26 13.26 -2.57
CA SER A 465 25.31 11.83 -2.86
C SER A 465 26.69 11.38 -3.38
N LYS A 466 27.43 12.23 -4.13
CA LYS A 466 28.81 11.95 -4.58
C LYS A 466 29.81 11.60 -3.46
N LYS A 467 29.56 12.07 -2.23
CA LYS A 467 30.44 11.79 -1.08
C LYS A 467 30.20 10.42 -0.45
N SER A 468 29.09 9.73 -0.75
CA SER A 468 28.78 8.42 -0.20
C SER A 468 29.56 7.31 -0.92
N ASP A 469 30.20 6.40 -0.16
CA ASP A 469 30.98 5.30 -0.74
C ASP A 469 30.14 4.35 -1.61
N GLY A 470 28.88 4.09 -1.21
CA GLY A 470 27.94 3.32 -2.01
C GLY A 470 27.45 4.04 -3.27
N PHE A 471 27.61 5.36 -3.34
CA PHE A 471 27.42 6.09 -4.59
C PHE A 471 28.65 5.92 -5.47
N ARG A 472 29.88 5.90 -4.95
CA ARG A 472 31.11 5.87 -5.77
C ARG A 472 31.24 4.62 -6.64
N SER A 473 30.85 3.44 -6.17
CA SER A 473 30.91 2.18 -6.92
C SER A 473 29.53 1.75 -7.46
N PRO A 474 29.23 1.90 -8.75
CA PRO A 474 27.95 1.44 -9.29
C PRO A 474 27.87 -0.09 -9.25
N ILE A 475 26.67 -0.61 -9.00
CA ILE A 475 26.38 -2.05 -9.08
C ILE A 475 26.77 -2.55 -10.47
N LEU A 476 27.59 -3.60 -10.49
CA LEU A 476 27.86 -4.35 -11.70
C LEU A 476 26.81 -5.45 -11.83
N LEU A 477 25.92 -5.35 -12.81
CA LEU A 477 24.94 -6.41 -13.05
C LEU A 477 25.65 -7.61 -13.67
N ASN A 478 25.76 -8.72 -12.95
CA ASN A 478 26.40 -9.96 -13.39
C ASN A 478 25.73 -11.22 -12.80
N SER A 479 24.50 -11.08 -12.28
CA SER A 479 23.74 -12.20 -11.73
C SER A 479 23.08 -13.04 -12.82
N ASN A 480 22.54 -14.20 -12.43
CA ASN A 480 21.69 -15.00 -13.31
C ASN A 480 20.36 -14.33 -13.68
N ASP A 481 19.97 -13.26 -12.98
CA ASP A 481 18.75 -12.49 -13.26
C ASP A 481 19.07 -11.16 -13.97
N GLN A 482 20.27 -11.02 -14.56
CA GLN A 482 20.79 -9.76 -15.12
C GLN A 482 19.86 -9.13 -16.15
N LEU A 483 19.20 -9.91 -17.03
CA LEU A 483 18.27 -9.35 -18.01
C LEU A 483 17.01 -8.78 -17.35
N LEU A 484 16.47 -9.49 -16.35
CA LEU A 484 15.32 -9.03 -15.56
C LEU A 484 15.65 -7.73 -14.82
N GLU A 485 16.78 -7.71 -14.11
CA GLU A 485 17.27 -6.54 -13.39
C GLU A 485 17.40 -5.34 -14.33
N PHE A 486 18.12 -5.52 -15.45
CA PHE A 486 18.39 -4.45 -16.39
C PHE A 486 17.09 -3.93 -17.05
N SER A 487 16.23 -4.82 -17.52
CA SER A 487 15.00 -4.44 -18.25
C SER A 487 14.01 -3.69 -17.36
N PHE A 488 13.85 -4.11 -16.10
CA PHE A 488 13.00 -3.38 -15.14
C PHE A 488 13.61 -2.04 -14.73
N LEU A 489 14.93 -1.96 -14.51
CA LEU A 489 15.60 -0.69 -14.20
C LEU A 489 15.48 0.32 -15.34
N VAL A 490 15.66 -0.11 -16.59
CA VAL A 490 15.47 0.72 -17.78
C VAL A 490 14.03 1.18 -17.92
N THR A 491 13.07 0.28 -17.72
CA THR A 491 11.63 0.61 -17.79
C THR A 491 11.24 1.61 -16.71
N PHE A 492 11.64 1.39 -15.47
CA PHE A 492 11.39 2.33 -14.39
C PHE A 492 12.05 3.69 -14.63
N LEU A 493 13.29 3.71 -15.14
CA LEU A 493 13.97 4.96 -15.49
C LEU A 493 13.21 5.74 -16.56
N ALA A 494 12.74 5.07 -17.62
CA ALA A 494 11.96 5.70 -18.67
C ALA A 494 10.64 6.26 -18.15
N ILE A 495 9.91 5.49 -17.33
CA ILE A 495 8.67 5.94 -16.67
C ILE A 495 8.94 7.19 -15.83
N SER A 496 10.06 7.23 -15.09
CA SER A 496 10.42 8.31 -14.17
C SER A 496 10.58 9.69 -14.85
N PHE A 497 10.68 9.75 -16.18
CA PHE A 497 10.74 11.02 -16.92
C PHE A 497 9.37 11.62 -17.24
N TYR A 498 8.26 10.94 -16.96
CA TYR A 498 6.91 11.39 -17.34
C TYR A 498 6.02 11.70 -16.13
N TYR A 499 4.78 12.12 -16.41
CA TYR A 499 3.75 12.29 -15.39
C TYR A 499 3.20 10.93 -14.93
N ASN A 500 3.33 10.62 -13.64
CA ASN A 500 2.89 9.32 -13.11
C ASN A 500 2.18 9.46 -11.78
N PHE A 501 1.17 8.61 -11.59
CA PHE A 501 0.68 8.27 -10.26
C PHE A 501 1.61 7.24 -9.62
N ASP A 502 1.74 7.33 -8.30
CA ASP A 502 2.62 6.50 -7.48
C ASP A 502 2.36 4.99 -7.56
N TYR A 503 1.17 4.53 -7.94
CA TYR A 503 0.95 3.08 -8.15
C TYR A 503 1.92 2.48 -9.19
N ARG A 504 2.46 3.28 -10.12
CA ARG A 504 3.50 2.85 -11.09
C ARG A 504 4.86 2.60 -10.46
N LEU A 505 5.07 2.94 -9.20
CA LEU A 505 6.29 2.57 -8.47
C LEU A 505 6.40 1.05 -8.25
N GLY A 506 5.35 0.27 -8.53
CA GLY A 506 5.42 -1.19 -8.63
C GLY A 506 6.53 -1.69 -9.57
N PHE A 507 6.89 -0.92 -10.61
CA PHE A 507 8.01 -1.26 -11.51
C PHE A 507 9.38 -1.20 -10.82
N LEU A 508 9.54 -0.42 -9.74
CA LEU A 508 10.79 -0.36 -8.96
C LEU A 508 10.91 -1.51 -7.96
N ILE A 509 9.79 -2.05 -7.46
CA ILE A 509 9.79 -3.10 -6.43
C ILE A 509 10.53 -4.35 -6.90
N ILE A 510 10.24 -4.82 -8.11
CA ILE A 510 10.86 -6.02 -8.70
C ILE A 510 12.39 -5.92 -8.77
N PRO A 511 13.00 -4.91 -9.43
CA PRO A 511 14.45 -4.80 -9.51
C PRO A 511 15.07 -4.53 -8.12
N THR A 512 14.41 -3.84 -7.20
CA THR A 512 14.92 -3.69 -5.82
C THR A 512 15.01 -5.04 -5.11
N ILE A 513 14.00 -5.90 -5.22
CA ILE A 513 14.03 -7.25 -4.64
C ILE A 513 15.15 -8.10 -5.26
N LEU A 514 15.34 -8.04 -6.59
CA LEU A 514 16.44 -8.74 -7.26
C LEU A 514 17.81 -8.21 -6.82
N ILE A 515 17.96 -6.90 -6.62
CA ILE A 515 19.20 -6.30 -6.11
C ILE A 515 19.49 -6.72 -4.67
N ILE A 516 18.46 -6.84 -3.82
CA ILE A 516 18.59 -7.41 -2.47
C ILE A 516 19.12 -8.84 -2.55
N LYS A 517 18.53 -9.66 -3.42
CA LYS A 517 18.91 -11.07 -3.60
C LYS A 517 20.34 -11.24 -4.11
N ASN A 518 20.75 -10.46 -5.11
CA ASN A 518 21.95 -10.76 -5.90
C ASN A 518 23.18 -9.91 -5.53
N TYR A 519 23.01 -8.69 -5.01
CA TYR A 519 24.14 -7.77 -4.74
C TYR A 519 24.19 -7.21 -3.32
N ASN A 520 23.08 -7.24 -2.59
CA ASN A 520 22.94 -6.66 -1.24
C ASN A 520 23.46 -5.20 -1.15
N HIS A 521 23.23 -4.40 -2.20
CA HIS A 521 23.78 -3.04 -2.29
C HIS A 521 23.03 -2.04 -1.39
N ARG A 522 23.47 -1.93 -0.14
CA ARG A 522 22.79 -1.21 0.95
C ARG A 522 22.35 0.21 0.59
N PHE A 523 23.19 0.99 -0.10
CA PHE A 523 22.84 2.38 -0.44
C PHE A 523 21.67 2.45 -1.41
N PHE A 524 21.59 1.54 -2.38
CA PHE A 524 20.45 1.45 -3.30
C PHE A 524 19.21 1.01 -2.55
N ILE A 525 19.33 -0.05 -1.75
CA ILE A 525 18.22 -0.64 -0.98
C ILE A 525 17.57 0.38 -0.04
N ILE A 526 18.38 1.16 0.71
CA ILE A 526 17.89 2.19 1.62
C ILE A 526 17.15 3.27 0.84
N ASN A 527 17.74 3.82 -0.23
CA ASN A 527 17.09 4.89 -0.99
C ASN A 527 15.80 4.38 -1.66
N SER A 528 15.77 3.17 -2.21
CA SER A 528 14.55 2.55 -2.76
C SER A 528 13.46 2.41 -1.70
N SER A 529 13.84 1.94 -0.51
CA SER A 529 12.89 1.73 0.59
C SER A 529 12.32 3.06 1.08
N ILE A 530 13.18 4.08 1.23
CA ILE A 530 12.77 5.43 1.62
C ILE A 530 11.78 5.99 0.59
N PHE A 531 12.14 5.97 -0.69
CA PHE A 531 11.29 6.49 -1.75
C PHE A 531 9.92 5.80 -1.78
N LEU A 532 9.90 4.47 -1.79
CA LEU A 532 8.65 3.71 -1.86
C LEU A 532 7.76 3.88 -0.63
N CYS A 533 8.35 4.07 0.56
CA CYS A 533 7.57 4.20 1.80
C CYS A 533 7.20 5.65 2.15
N THR A 534 7.71 6.64 1.42
CA THR A 534 7.26 8.04 1.52
C THR A 534 6.41 8.49 0.32
N SER A 535 6.23 7.64 -0.68
CA SER A 535 5.24 7.83 -1.75
C SER A 535 3.84 7.46 -1.27
N VAL A 536 2.82 8.09 -1.86
CA VAL A 536 1.41 8.03 -1.41
C VAL A 536 1.25 8.35 0.08
N SER A 537 2.02 9.33 0.56
CA SER A 537 2.13 9.70 1.98
C SER A 537 1.12 10.79 2.36
N PRO A 538 1.05 11.25 3.63
CA PRO A 538 -0.07 12.07 4.08
C PRO A 538 -0.20 13.32 3.22
N PHE A 539 -1.44 13.65 2.86
CA PHE A 539 -1.75 14.79 2.02
C PHE A 539 -1.10 16.04 2.61
N LEU A 540 -0.24 16.71 1.83
CA LEU A 540 0.22 18.04 2.14
C LEU A 540 -0.98 18.95 1.88
N ILE A 541 -1.84 19.08 2.90
CA ILE A 541 -2.90 20.08 2.85
C ILE A 541 -2.15 21.37 3.09
N VAL A 542 -1.93 22.14 2.03
CA VAL A 542 -1.52 23.54 2.16
C VAL A 542 -2.76 24.31 2.63
N GLU A 543 -3.24 23.98 3.82
CA GLU A 543 -3.88 24.96 4.69
C GLU A 543 -2.78 25.96 5.07
N ASN A 544 -3.16 27.21 5.30
CA ASN A 544 -2.18 28.27 5.54
C ASN A 544 -1.23 27.81 6.67
N ILE A 545 0.06 28.17 6.60
CA ILE A 545 1.05 27.84 7.67
C ILE A 545 0.53 28.25 9.06
N SER A 546 -0.40 29.22 9.10
CA SER A 546 -1.13 29.68 10.29
C SER A 546 -1.99 28.62 10.97
N ASP A 547 -2.47 27.60 10.26
CA ASP A 547 -3.54 26.72 10.74
C ASP A 547 -2.97 25.54 11.56
N ASN A 548 -1.85 24.96 11.12
CA ASN A 548 -1.12 23.95 11.91
C ASN A 548 0.34 23.76 11.43
N ILE A 549 1.28 24.49 12.06
CA ILE A 549 2.71 24.44 11.72
C ILE A 549 3.32 23.03 11.84
N PHE A 550 2.89 22.22 12.81
CA PHE A 550 3.42 20.87 13.00
C PHE A 550 2.99 19.93 11.88
N SER A 551 1.72 19.98 11.47
CA SER A 551 1.19 19.21 10.35
C SER A 551 1.89 19.57 9.04
N PHE A 552 2.10 20.87 8.81
CA PHE A 552 2.81 21.37 7.64
C PHE A 552 4.26 20.90 7.60
N VAL A 553 5.03 21.09 8.68
CA VAL A 553 6.45 20.69 8.75
C VAL A 553 6.60 19.18 8.60
N PHE A 554 5.74 18.40 9.25
CA PHE A 554 5.76 16.95 9.13
C PHE A 554 5.52 16.51 7.69
N SER A 555 4.46 16.98 7.04
CA SER A 555 4.12 16.64 5.66
C SER A 555 5.19 17.10 4.67
N LEU A 556 5.74 18.32 4.84
CA LEU A 556 6.83 18.83 4.02
C LEU A 556 8.09 17.98 4.14
N SER A 557 8.41 17.49 5.34
CA SER A 557 9.57 16.62 5.55
C SER A 557 9.46 15.30 4.79
N TYR A 558 8.26 14.71 4.69
CA TYR A 558 8.00 13.50 3.90
C TYR A 558 8.23 13.75 2.41
N VAL A 559 7.68 14.84 1.89
CA VAL A 559 7.83 15.24 0.49
C VAL A 559 9.31 15.46 0.14
N LEU A 560 10.04 16.23 0.96
CA LEU A 560 11.45 16.50 0.72
C LEU A 560 12.29 15.22 0.75
N LEU A 561 12.02 14.32 1.70
CA LEU A 561 12.69 13.03 1.79
C LEU A 561 12.38 12.16 0.57
N ASN A 562 11.12 12.13 0.14
CA ASN A 562 10.67 11.40 -1.06
C ASN A 562 11.41 11.88 -2.30
N HIS A 563 11.34 13.18 -2.61
CA HIS A 563 12.00 13.76 -3.78
C HIS A 563 13.52 13.58 -3.71
N ALA A 564 14.14 13.78 -2.55
CA ALA A 564 15.58 13.54 -2.39
C ALA A 564 15.96 12.10 -2.73
N SER A 565 15.24 11.13 -2.19
CA SER A 565 15.46 9.72 -2.47
C SER A 565 15.20 9.35 -3.94
N PHE A 566 14.20 9.96 -4.58
CA PHE A 566 13.88 9.79 -6.00
C PHE A 566 15.04 10.20 -6.92
N TYR A 567 15.60 11.41 -6.75
CA TYR A 567 16.72 11.87 -7.60
C TYR A 567 18.00 11.08 -7.35
N ILE A 568 18.27 10.68 -6.10
CA ILE A 568 19.38 9.76 -5.80
C ILE A 568 19.18 8.45 -6.55
N LEU A 569 17.98 7.88 -6.52
CA LEU A 569 17.67 6.63 -7.20
C LEU A 569 17.82 6.73 -8.71
N ILE A 570 17.21 7.73 -9.36
CA ILE A 570 17.37 7.93 -10.81
C ILE A 570 18.85 7.99 -11.17
N THR A 571 19.65 8.73 -10.40
CA THR A 571 21.08 8.88 -10.66
C THR A 571 21.82 7.56 -10.49
N LEU A 572 21.53 6.78 -9.44
CA LEU A 572 22.10 5.45 -9.24
C LEU A 572 21.74 4.52 -10.40
N ILE A 573 20.47 4.50 -10.81
CA ILE A 573 19.98 3.67 -11.92
C ILE A 573 20.66 4.07 -13.23
N PHE A 574 20.78 5.36 -13.51
CA PHE A 574 21.54 5.87 -14.66
C PHE A 574 22.97 5.34 -14.68
N ARG A 575 23.64 5.34 -13.52
CA ARG A 575 25.02 4.87 -13.41
C ARG A 575 25.15 3.35 -13.56
N ILE A 576 24.17 2.60 -13.07
CA ILE A 576 24.11 1.14 -13.27
C ILE A 576 23.95 0.85 -14.77
N ILE A 577 23.00 1.53 -15.43
CA ILE A 577 22.76 1.38 -16.88
C ILE A 577 23.99 1.83 -17.68
N PHE A 578 24.58 2.97 -17.36
CA PHE A 578 25.78 3.47 -18.04
C PHE A 578 26.96 2.51 -17.88
N LYS A 579 27.20 1.99 -16.68
CA LYS A 579 28.25 0.99 -16.43
C LYS A 579 28.00 -0.27 -17.27
N TYR A 580 26.76 -0.77 -17.28
CA TYR A 580 26.36 -1.91 -18.11
C TYR A 580 26.66 -1.66 -19.59
N LEU A 581 26.38 -0.46 -20.09
CA LEU A 581 26.66 -0.07 -21.48
C LEU A 581 28.16 0.11 -21.76
N THR A 582 28.97 0.61 -20.82
CA THR A 582 30.41 0.79 -21.04
C THR A 582 31.16 -0.53 -21.14
N GLU A 583 30.68 -1.59 -20.48
CA GLU A 583 31.24 -2.93 -20.64
C GLU A 583 31.05 -3.50 -22.05
N LEU A 584 30.02 -3.04 -22.79
CA LEU A 584 29.88 -3.35 -24.21
C LEU A 584 31.15 -2.95 -24.96
N LYS A 585 31.65 -1.74 -24.70
CA LYS A 585 32.79 -1.14 -25.41
C LYS A 585 34.12 -1.80 -25.08
N ALA A 586 34.29 -2.38 -23.88
CA ALA A 586 35.52 -3.07 -23.49
C ALA A 586 35.65 -4.48 -24.08
N SER A 587 34.57 -5.02 -24.67
CA SER A 587 34.53 -6.32 -25.35
C SER A 587 34.61 -6.22 -26.88
N HIS A 588 34.82 -5.01 -27.40
CA HIS A 588 35.16 -4.67 -28.78
C HIS A 588 36.61 -4.23 -28.84
#